data_AF-A0A5M5BX83-F1
#
_entry.id   AF-A0A5M5BX83-F1
#
_cell.length_a   1.000
_cell.length_b   1.000
_cell.length_c   1.000
_cell.angle_alpha   90.00
_cell.angle_beta   90.00
_cell.angle_gamma   90.00
#
_symmetry.space_group_name_H-M   'P 1'
#
loop_
_entity.id
_entity.type
_entity.pdbx_description
1 polymer ?
#
loop_
_entity_poly.entity_id
_entity_poly.type
_entity_poly.pdbx_seq_one_letter_code
_entity_poly.pdbx_strand_id
1 'polypeptide(L)'
;MEHLLHYVWKHKLFPLKVLQTTNGLPVEVIDSGLQNPNAGPDFFNAKLKIDGALWVGNIEIHTHSSDWFRHGHHSDKAYDSVILHVVSEADTEITRTNGEQIPQLLLTCPDNVQLHYHELCVADQYPACHPILASLPKLTIHSWLTALQTERLEQKAQLITQRLKHCNSNWEDAFFITLARNFGFGLNGDAFETWAGLLPFRAMDNHRNDLFQ
;
A
#
# COMPACT_ATOMS: atom_id res chain seq x y z
N MET A 1 20.01 1.80 -1.02
CA MET A 1 19.92 3.19 -0.53
C MET A 1 18.46 3.58 -0.36
N GLU A 2 17.62 3.31 -1.37
CA GLU A 2 16.18 3.56 -1.34
C GLU A 2 15.45 3.03 -0.09
N HIS A 3 15.61 1.75 0.28
CA HIS A 3 14.98 1.21 1.50
C HIS A 3 15.33 1.99 2.78
N LEU A 4 16.54 2.57 2.87
CA LEU A 4 16.94 3.41 3.99
C LEU A 4 16.18 4.75 3.96
N LEU A 5 15.97 5.35 2.80
CA LEU A 5 15.13 6.55 2.65
C LEU A 5 13.67 6.28 3.04
N HIS A 6 13.12 5.12 2.64
CA HIS A 6 11.78 4.72 3.07
C HIS A 6 11.71 4.62 4.59
N TYR A 7 12.72 4.03 5.23
CA TYR A 7 12.77 3.90 6.69
C TYR A 7 12.84 5.28 7.36
N VAL A 8 13.72 6.17 6.89
CA VAL A 8 13.85 7.54 7.40
C VAL A 8 12.54 8.30 7.25
N TRP A 9 11.87 8.18 6.10
CA TRP A 9 10.58 8.83 5.84
C TRP A 9 9.47 8.28 6.75
N LYS A 10 9.30 6.95 6.78
CA LYS A 10 8.29 6.23 7.58
C LYS A 10 8.37 6.61 9.06
N HIS A 11 9.57 6.67 9.60
CA HIS A 11 9.81 6.96 11.03
C HIS A 11 10.08 8.45 11.32
N LYS A 12 9.94 9.32 10.30
CA LYS A 12 10.16 10.77 10.40
C LYS A 12 11.51 11.14 11.01
N LEU A 13 12.57 10.38 10.67
CA LEU A 13 13.94 10.57 11.16
C LEU A 13 14.66 11.69 10.41
N PHE A 14 14.03 12.86 10.37
CA PHE A 14 14.49 14.00 9.59
C PHE A 14 15.65 14.73 10.28
N PRO A 15 16.55 15.37 9.52
CA PRO A 15 17.58 16.23 10.09
C PRO A 15 16.95 17.40 10.88
N LEU A 16 17.66 17.91 11.88
CA LEU A 16 17.23 19.02 12.76
C LEU A 16 17.25 20.40 12.07
N LYS A 17 16.86 20.45 10.80
CA LYS A 17 16.74 21.66 9.98
C LYS A 17 15.36 21.67 9.33
N VAL A 18 14.90 22.85 8.96
CA VAL A 18 13.67 22.98 8.16
C VAL A 18 13.88 22.21 6.85
N LEU A 19 12.98 21.26 6.57
CA LEU A 19 12.97 20.57 5.28
C LEU A 19 12.53 21.56 4.20
N GLN A 20 13.15 21.47 3.04
CA GLN A 20 12.87 22.37 1.92
C GLN A 20 12.86 21.57 0.63
N THR A 21 12.02 21.99 -0.32
CA THR A 21 12.08 21.45 -1.67
C THR A 21 13.40 21.83 -2.34
N THR A 22 13.75 21.19 -3.45
CA THR A 22 14.89 21.55 -4.30
C THR A 22 14.84 23.00 -4.78
N ASN A 23 13.63 23.59 -4.83
CA ASN A 23 13.39 24.99 -5.19
C ASN A 23 13.33 25.94 -3.97
N GLY A 24 13.65 25.46 -2.76
CA GLY A 24 13.76 26.25 -1.53
C GLY A 24 12.45 26.48 -0.77
N LEU A 25 11.33 25.88 -1.19
CA LEU A 25 10.05 26.03 -0.50
C LEU A 25 10.05 25.21 0.80
N PRO A 26 9.61 25.76 1.95
CA PRO A 26 9.60 25.03 3.21
C PRO A 26 8.58 23.88 3.17
N VAL A 27 8.98 22.74 3.72
CA VAL A 27 8.18 21.51 3.82
C VAL A 27 8.06 21.11 5.29
N GLU A 28 6.84 20.87 5.74
CA GLU A 28 6.51 20.30 7.04
C GLU A 28 5.75 18.99 6.86
N VAL A 29 6.25 17.91 7.46
CA VAL A 29 5.65 16.58 7.36
C VAL A 29 4.70 16.36 8.54
N ILE A 30 3.41 16.61 8.31
CA ILE A 30 2.35 16.39 9.32
C ILE A 30 2.10 14.88 9.48
N ASP A 31 1.99 14.16 8.37
CA ASP A 31 1.80 12.71 8.30
C ASP A 31 2.62 12.16 7.11
N SER A 32 3.45 11.14 7.37
CA SER A 32 4.28 10.50 6.35
C SER A 32 3.46 9.60 5.41
N GLY A 33 2.21 9.30 5.78
CA GLY A 33 1.35 8.38 5.05
C GLY A 33 1.59 6.91 5.42
N LEU A 34 0.86 6.03 4.75
CA LEU A 34 0.92 4.58 4.93
C LEU A 34 1.80 3.96 3.85
N GLN A 35 2.82 3.23 4.26
CA GLN A 35 3.70 2.52 3.31
C GLN A 35 2.90 1.53 2.46
N ASN A 36 3.12 1.57 1.15
CA ASN A 36 2.55 0.66 0.17
C ASN A 36 3.58 -0.42 -0.20
N PRO A 37 3.35 -1.69 0.12
CA PRO A 37 4.22 -2.78 -0.31
C PRO A 37 3.85 -3.33 -1.70
N ASN A 38 2.82 -2.78 -2.35
CA ASN A 38 2.30 -3.24 -3.63
C ASN A 38 2.60 -2.23 -4.74
N ALA A 39 2.05 -2.44 -5.94
CA ALA A 39 2.19 -1.51 -7.05
C ALA A 39 1.58 -0.12 -6.76
N GLY A 40 2.13 0.89 -7.44
CA GLY A 40 1.77 2.30 -7.24
C GLY A 40 2.76 3.02 -6.32
N PRO A 41 2.43 4.26 -5.90
CA PRO A 41 3.33 5.06 -5.09
C PRO A 41 3.76 4.42 -3.77
N ASP A 42 4.95 4.75 -3.29
CA ASP A 42 5.55 4.15 -2.09
C ASP A 42 4.79 4.40 -0.79
N PHE A 43 4.16 5.57 -0.64
CA PHE A 43 3.32 5.89 0.53
C PHE A 43 2.00 6.53 0.10
N PHE A 44 0.91 6.05 0.68
CA PHE A 44 -0.44 6.57 0.47
C PHE A 44 -0.87 7.58 1.53
N ASN A 45 -1.63 8.59 1.11
CA ASN A 45 -2.36 9.52 1.99
C ASN A 45 -1.48 10.28 3.00
N ALA A 46 -0.26 10.65 2.59
CA ALA A 46 0.57 11.58 3.34
C ALA A 46 -0.08 12.97 3.42
N LYS A 47 0.27 13.70 4.49
CA LYS A 47 -0.19 15.07 4.73
C LYS A 47 1.03 15.95 4.95
N LEU A 48 1.22 16.90 4.05
CA LEU A 48 2.36 17.81 4.04
C LEU A 48 1.88 19.24 4.04
N LYS A 49 2.67 20.14 4.62
CA LYS A 49 2.49 21.57 4.42
C LYS A 49 3.69 22.09 3.64
N ILE A 50 3.44 22.54 2.41
CA ILE A 50 4.47 23.06 1.49
C ILE A 50 4.15 24.52 1.24
N ASP A 51 5.08 25.40 1.58
CA ASP A 51 4.93 26.86 1.49
C ASP A 51 3.63 27.38 2.12
N GLY A 52 3.28 26.86 3.29
CA GLY A 52 2.07 27.27 4.02
C GLY A 52 0.78 26.56 3.59
N ALA A 53 0.72 25.99 2.40
CA ALA A 53 -0.45 25.25 1.89
C ALA A 53 -0.45 23.79 2.36
N LEU A 54 -1.61 23.27 2.76
CA LEU A 54 -1.79 21.86 3.13
C LEU A 54 -2.04 21.01 1.89
N TRP A 55 -1.23 19.98 1.70
CA TRP A 55 -1.31 18.99 0.64
C TRP A 55 -1.66 17.62 1.22
N VAL A 56 -2.52 16.89 0.51
CA VAL A 56 -2.88 15.49 0.83
C VAL A 56 -2.72 14.67 -0.43
N GLY A 57 -1.94 13.59 -0.36
CA GLY A 57 -1.65 12.75 -1.51
C GLY A 57 -0.55 11.75 -1.22
N ASN A 58 0.12 11.29 -2.26
CA ASN A 58 1.06 10.19 -2.17
C ASN A 58 2.51 10.67 -2.22
N ILE A 59 3.43 9.82 -1.76
CA ILE A 59 4.87 10.08 -1.77
C ILE A 59 5.53 8.98 -2.58
N GLU A 60 6.46 9.39 -3.42
CA GLU A 60 7.38 8.50 -4.11
C GLU A 60 8.80 8.76 -3.61
N ILE A 61 9.60 7.71 -3.50
CA ILE A 61 10.95 7.77 -2.97
C ILE A 61 11.91 7.02 -3.90
N HIS A 62 12.92 7.74 -4.40
CA HIS A 62 13.97 7.13 -5.21
C HIS A 62 15.37 7.49 -4.71
N THR A 63 16.36 6.75 -5.16
CA THR A 63 17.76 7.17 -4.96
C THR A 63 18.07 8.41 -5.80
N HIS A 64 17.74 8.38 -7.09
CA HIS A 64 17.92 9.50 -8.03
C HIS A 64 16.58 9.96 -8.61
N SER A 65 16.43 11.25 -8.87
CA SER A 65 15.22 11.77 -9.52
C SER A 65 14.96 11.16 -10.90
N SER A 66 16.00 10.82 -11.65
CA SER A 66 15.90 10.20 -12.97
C SER A 66 15.27 8.82 -12.97
N ASP A 67 15.22 8.13 -11.82
CA ASP A 67 14.56 6.84 -11.67
C ASP A 67 13.04 6.96 -11.92
N TRP A 68 12.45 8.14 -11.71
CA TRP A 68 11.07 8.45 -12.10
C TRP A 68 10.76 8.14 -13.57
N PHE A 69 11.71 8.42 -14.46
CA PHE A 69 11.56 8.15 -15.89
C PHE A 69 11.91 6.71 -16.22
N ARG A 70 12.94 6.14 -15.57
CA ARG A 70 13.36 4.75 -15.78
C ARG A 70 12.27 3.75 -15.42
N HIS A 71 11.50 4.03 -14.36
CA HIS A 71 10.37 3.22 -13.93
C HIS A 71 9.07 3.55 -14.68
N GLY A 72 9.07 4.56 -15.56
CA GLY A 72 7.91 4.90 -16.39
C GLY A 72 6.82 5.71 -15.69
N HIS A 73 7.04 6.18 -14.45
CA HIS A 73 6.04 6.89 -13.65
C HIS A 73 5.51 8.17 -14.31
N HIS A 74 6.35 8.87 -15.08
CA HIS A 74 5.97 10.05 -15.87
C HIS A 74 4.82 9.81 -16.87
N SER A 75 4.54 8.55 -17.21
CA SER A 75 3.49 8.12 -18.15
C SER A 75 2.38 7.30 -17.49
N ASP A 76 2.50 7.03 -16.19
CA ASP A 76 1.55 6.21 -15.44
C ASP A 76 0.68 7.10 -14.53
N LYS A 77 -0.62 7.09 -14.82
CA LYS A 77 -1.61 7.88 -14.07
C LYS A 77 -1.73 7.48 -12.60
N ALA A 78 -1.28 6.28 -12.21
CA ALA A 78 -1.24 5.88 -10.80
C ALA A 78 -0.41 6.87 -9.95
N TYR A 79 0.57 7.53 -10.56
CA TYR A 79 1.49 8.44 -9.90
C TYR A 79 1.08 9.92 -10.00
N ASP A 80 -0.02 10.27 -10.66
CA ASP A 80 -0.53 11.66 -10.73
C ASP A 80 -0.92 12.20 -9.33
N SER A 81 -1.19 11.30 -8.39
CA SER A 81 -1.50 11.61 -7.00
C SER A 81 -0.28 11.87 -6.12
N VAL A 82 0.94 11.73 -6.66
CA VAL A 82 2.18 12.01 -5.92
C VAL A 82 2.31 13.52 -5.70
N ILE A 83 2.39 13.94 -4.44
CA ILE A 83 2.49 15.35 -4.03
C ILE A 83 3.91 15.78 -3.68
N LEU A 84 4.79 14.82 -3.44
CA LEU A 84 6.21 15.05 -3.15
C LEU A 84 7.02 13.85 -3.61
N HIS A 85 8.14 14.10 -4.28
CA HIS A 85 9.13 13.09 -4.61
C HIS A 85 10.36 13.26 -3.72
N VAL A 86 10.67 12.25 -2.92
CA VAL A 86 11.78 12.29 -1.97
C VAL A 86 12.97 11.56 -2.58
N VAL A 87 14.12 12.22 -2.64
CA VAL A 87 15.32 11.64 -3.26
C VAL A 87 16.57 11.86 -2.43
N SER A 88 17.55 10.95 -2.56
CA SER A 88 18.90 11.21 -2.03
C SER A 88 19.74 12.09 -2.95
N GLU A 89 19.45 12.09 -4.25
CA GLU A 89 20.11 12.93 -5.24
C GLU A 89 19.09 13.47 -6.25
N ALA A 90 19.03 14.79 -6.39
CA ALA A 90 18.15 15.46 -7.34
C ALA A 90 18.90 15.79 -8.64
N ASP A 91 18.89 14.87 -9.60
CA ASP A 91 19.62 14.97 -10.88
C ASP A 91 18.77 15.49 -12.06
N THR A 92 17.44 15.49 -11.92
CA THR A 92 16.51 16.04 -12.91
C THR A 92 15.21 16.49 -12.24
N GLU A 93 14.52 17.44 -12.87
CA GLU A 93 13.13 17.75 -12.58
C GLU A 93 12.22 16.64 -13.11
N ILE A 94 11.08 16.45 -12.44
CA ILE A 94 10.09 15.43 -12.80
C ILE A 94 8.69 16.03 -12.90
N THR A 95 7.85 15.40 -13.72
CA THR A 95 6.48 15.84 -13.96
C THR A 95 5.50 14.68 -13.86
N ARG A 96 4.25 15.02 -13.49
CA ARG A 96 3.08 14.15 -13.66
C ARG A 96 2.75 13.97 -15.14
N THR A 97 1.78 13.11 -15.43
CA THR A 97 1.32 12.88 -16.81
C THR A 97 0.69 14.13 -17.45
N ASN A 98 0.19 15.06 -16.64
CA ASN A 98 -0.38 16.34 -17.07
C ASN A 98 0.69 17.44 -17.31
N GLY A 99 1.97 17.13 -17.12
CA GLY A 99 3.08 18.08 -17.28
C GLY A 99 3.34 18.98 -16.08
N GLU A 100 2.54 18.90 -15.02
CA GLU A 100 2.79 19.63 -13.78
C GLU A 100 4.03 19.07 -13.08
N GLN A 101 4.92 19.97 -12.64
CA GLN A 101 6.10 19.58 -11.88
C GLN A 101 5.73 19.06 -10.50
N ILE A 102 6.39 17.99 -10.08
CA ILE A 102 6.25 17.44 -8.73
C ILE A 102 7.34 18.06 -7.85
N PRO A 103 7.00 18.68 -6.71
CA PRO A 103 7.99 19.16 -5.76
C PRO A 103 8.91 18.02 -5.32
N GLN A 104 10.22 18.28 -5.31
CA GLN A 104 11.23 17.30 -4.89
C GLN A 104 11.83 17.70 -3.54
N LEU A 105 12.06 16.74 -2.66
CA LEU A 105 12.75 16.93 -1.38
C LEU A 105 14.03 16.12 -1.38
N LEU A 106 15.16 16.79 -1.15
CA LEU A 106 16.43 16.11 -0.90
C LEU A 106 16.45 15.63 0.56
N LEU A 107 16.41 14.32 0.76
CA LEU A 107 16.46 13.71 2.07
C LEU A 107 17.78 12.96 2.27
N THR A 108 18.57 13.45 3.21
CA THR A 108 19.81 12.79 3.65
C THR A 108 19.52 11.90 4.83
N CYS A 109 20.01 10.66 4.81
CA CYS A 109 19.97 9.81 5.99
C CYS A 109 20.99 10.29 7.03
N PRO A 110 20.62 10.46 8.30
CA PRO A 110 21.58 10.67 9.37
C PRO A 110 22.58 9.50 9.48
N ASP A 111 23.87 9.80 9.70
CA ASP A 111 24.94 8.79 9.77
C ASP A 111 24.65 7.71 10.81
N ASN A 112 24.12 8.09 11.97
CA ASN A 112 23.77 7.14 13.04
C ASN A 112 22.68 6.15 12.62
N VAL A 113 21.68 6.60 11.86
CA VAL A 113 20.61 5.75 11.32
C VAL A 113 21.19 4.82 10.26
N GLN A 114 22.06 5.33 9.38
CA GLN A 114 22.71 4.52 8.36
C GLN A 114 23.60 3.43 8.97
N LEU A 115 24.38 3.75 10.01
CA LEU A 115 25.25 2.82 10.71
C LEU A 115 24.47 1.69 11.41
N HIS A 116 23.32 2.00 12.01
CA HIS A 116 22.52 1.03 12.79
C HIS A 116 21.29 0.50 12.04
N TYR A 117 21.20 0.73 10.71
CA TYR A 117 20.02 0.42 9.92
C TYR A 117 19.56 -1.04 10.05
N HIS A 118 20.51 -1.98 10.07
CA HIS A 118 20.18 -3.40 10.22
C HIS A 118 19.50 -3.71 11.56
N GLU A 119 20.01 -3.15 12.66
CA GLU A 119 19.43 -3.34 14.00
C GLU A 119 18.03 -2.72 14.09
N LEU A 120 17.87 -1.55 13.50
CA LEU A 120 16.60 -0.83 13.40
C LEU A 120 15.55 -1.64 12.62
N CYS A 121 15.93 -2.29 11.52
CA CYS A 121 15.05 -3.19 10.76
C CYS A 121 14.64 -4.43 11.55
N VAL A 122 15.56 -5.01 12.34
CA VAL A 122 15.24 -6.16 13.20
C VAL A 122 14.29 -5.76 14.33
N ALA A 123 14.45 -4.56 14.87
CA ALA A 123 13.57 -4.04 15.92
C ALA A 123 12.17 -3.65 15.39
N ASP A 124 12.07 -3.16 14.14
CA ASP A 124 10.82 -2.74 13.49
C ASP A 124 10.00 -3.93 12.94
N GLN A 125 10.10 -5.10 13.57
CA GLN A 125 9.35 -6.29 13.19
C GLN A 125 7.88 -6.16 13.55
N TYR A 126 7.04 -6.36 12.55
CA TYR A 126 5.60 -6.47 12.71
C TYR A 126 5.18 -7.95 12.84
N PRO A 127 4.22 -8.29 13.72
CA PRO A 127 3.58 -7.41 14.69
C PRO A 127 4.50 -7.09 15.87
N ALA A 128 4.37 -5.90 16.45
CA ALA A 128 5.20 -5.46 17.58
C ALA A 128 5.16 -6.41 18.80
N CYS A 129 4.10 -7.22 18.91
CA CYS A 129 3.98 -8.24 19.95
C CYS A 129 4.77 -9.53 19.67
N HIS A 130 5.43 -9.67 18.51
CA HIS A 130 6.17 -10.87 18.13
C HIS A 130 7.12 -11.39 19.22
N PRO A 131 7.95 -10.56 19.88
CA PRO A 131 8.85 -11.04 20.94
C PRO A 131 8.10 -11.60 22.15
N ILE A 132 6.91 -11.08 22.43
CA ILE A 132 6.08 -11.50 23.58
C ILE A 132 5.48 -12.88 23.33
N LEU A 133 5.17 -13.24 22.09
CA LEU A 133 4.53 -14.52 21.75
C LEU A 133 5.33 -15.72 22.28
N ALA A 134 6.67 -15.65 22.24
CA ALA A 134 7.54 -16.71 22.75
C ALA A 134 7.45 -16.89 24.28
N SER A 135 7.07 -15.85 25.02
CA SER A 135 6.92 -15.88 26.47
C SER A 135 5.58 -16.42 26.96
N LEU A 136 4.58 -16.52 26.07
CA LEU A 136 3.24 -16.95 26.43
C LEU A 136 3.16 -18.47 26.63
N PRO A 137 2.37 -18.96 27.61
CA PRO A 137 2.12 -20.38 27.76
C PRO A 137 1.48 -20.98 26.50
N LYS A 138 1.95 -22.17 26.08
CA LYS A 138 1.41 -22.88 24.91
C LYS A 138 -0.10 -23.08 24.97
N LEU A 139 -0.64 -23.35 26.18
CA LEU A 139 -2.07 -23.51 26.40
C LEU A 139 -2.84 -22.23 26.06
N THR A 140 -2.32 -21.06 26.46
CA THR A 140 -2.93 -19.76 26.15
C THR A 140 -2.97 -19.54 24.65
N ILE A 141 -1.83 -19.73 23.96
CA ILE A 141 -1.74 -19.59 22.50
C ILE A 141 -2.74 -20.50 21.80
N HIS A 142 -2.81 -21.78 22.20
CA HIS A 142 -3.73 -22.73 21.59
C HIS A 142 -5.20 -22.33 21.81
N SER A 143 -5.56 -21.95 23.04
CA SER A 143 -6.93 -21.52 23.35
C SER A 143 -7.37 -20.30 22.54
N TRP A 144 -6.48 -19.31 22.37
CA TRP A 144 -6.75 -18.14 21.54
C TRP A 144 -6.87 -18.49 20.07
N LEU A 145 -5.97 -19.33 19.54
CA LEU A 145 -6.04 -19.76 18.14
C LEU A 145 -7.34 -20.53 17.84
N THR A 146 -7.81 -21.39 18.76
CA THR A 146 -9.09 -22.10 18.60
C THR A 146 -10.28 -21.15 18.58
N ALA A 147 -10.30 -20.14 19.47
CA ALA A 147 -11.35 -19.12 19.49
C ALA A 147 -11.35 -18.32 18.18
N LEU A 148 -10.19 -17.78 17.79
CA LEU A 148 -10.03 -17.00 16.54
C LEU A 148 -10.38 -17.81 15.29
N GLN A 149 -10.05 -19.10 15.26
CA GLN A 149 -10.42 -19.98 14.15
C GLN A 149 -11.94 -20.14 14.05
N THR A 150 -12.62 -20.29 15.18
CA THR A 150 -14.08 -20.43 15.25
C THR A 150 -14.76 -19.14 14.79
N GLU A 151 -14.33 -17.99 15.32
CA GLU A 151 -14.81 -16.67 14.91
C GLU A 151 -14.60 -16.42 13.42
N ARG A 152 -13.41 -16.76 12.89
CA ARG A 152 -13.11 -16.60 11.46
C ARG A 152 -13.96 -17.50 10.58
N LEU A 153 -14.25 -18.73 11.02
CA LEU A 153 -15.14 -19.64 10.31
C LEU A 153 -16.56 -19.08 10.27
N GLU A 154 -17.04 -18.57 11.40
CA GLU A 154 -18.37 -17.95 11.49
C GLU A 154 -18.47 -16.74 10.56
N GLN A 155 -17.49 -15.83 10.58
CA GLN A 155 -17.43 -14.69 9.66
C GLN A 155 -17.47 -15.14 8.19
N LYS A 156 -16.72 -16.18 7.82
CA LYS A 156 -16.75 -16.73 6.45
C LYS A 156 -18.11 -17.32 6.09
N ALA A 157 -18.74 -18.06 6.99
CA ALA A 157 -20.06 -18.64 6.78
C ALA A 157 -21.14 -17.57 6.62
N GLN A 158 -21.08 -16.50 7.42
CA GLN A 158 -21.97 -15.35 7.32
C GLN A 158 -21.83 -14.65 5.97
N LEU A 159 -20.60 -14.42 5.49
CA LEU A 159 -20.36 -13.82 4.17
C LEU A 159 -20.91 -14.69 3.02
N ILE A 160 -20.72 -16.01 3.07
CA ILE A 160 -21.32 -16.93 2.08
C ILE A 160 -22.84 -16.85 2.13
N THR A 161 -23.42 -16.80 3.32
CA THR A 161 -24.88 -16.68 3.50
C THR A 161 -25.41 -15.37 2.94
N GLN A 162 -24.67 -14.26 3.09
CA GLN A 162 -25.02 -12.97 2.50
C GLN A 162 -24.99 -13.02 0.97
N ARG A 163 -23.95 -13.61 0.37
CA ARG A 163 -23.88 -13.82 -1.09
C ARG A 163 -25.02 -14.69 -1.60
N LEU A 164 -25.34 -15.77 -0.89
CA LEU A 164 -26.45 -16.65 -1.24
C LEU A 164 -27.79 -15.90 -1.23
N LYS A 165 -28.03 -15.03 -0.24
CA LYS A 165 -29.21 -14.16 -0.22
C LYS A 165 -29.24 -13.19 -1.40
N HIS A 166 -28.10 -12.59 -1.74
CA HIS A 166 -27.97 -11.71 -2.90
C HIS A 166 -28.25 -12.44 -4.23
N CYS A 167 -27.87 -13.72 -4.32
CA CYS A 167 -28.11 -14.58 -5.47
C CYS A 167 -29.49 -15.25 -5.46
N ASN A 168 -30.48 -14.73 -4.73
CA ASN A 168 -31.83 -15.32 -4.60
C ASN A 168 -31.82 -16.81 -4.25
N SER A 169 -30.93 -17.21 -3.34
CA SER A 169 -30.72 -18.60 -2.91
C SER A 169 -30.18 -19.56 -3.99
N ASN A 170 -29.60 -19.04 -5.07
CA ASN A 170 -28.84 -19.86 -6.02
C ASN A 170 -27.41 -20.11 -5.50
N TRP A 171 -27.11 -21.39 -5.23
CA TRP A 171 -25.80 -21.82 -4.75
C TRP A 171 -24.70 -21.77 -5.80
N GLU A 172 -25.02 -21.95 -7.09
CA GLU A 172 -24.03 -21.92 -8.17
C GLU A 172 -23.46 -20.50 -8.33
N ASP A 173 -24.35 -19.51 -8.37
CA ASP A 173 -23.97 -18.10 -8.50
C ASP A 173 -23.19 -17.63 -7.25
N ALA A 174 -23.67 -17.99 -6.05
CA ALA A 174 -22.98 -17.64 -4.81
C ALA A 174 -21.59 -18.30 -4.69
N PHE A 175 -21.45 -19.53 -5.18
CA PHE A 175 -20.16 -20.22 -5.26
C PHE A 175 -19.22 -19.54 -6.25
N PHE A 176 -19.70 -19.19 -7.45
CA PHE A 176 -18.90 -18.48 -8.45
C PHE A 176 -18.36 -17.14 -7.92
N ILE A 177 -19.22 -16.32 -7.32
CA ILE A 177 -18.82 -15.04 -6.72
C ILE A 177 -17.80 -15.26 -5.60
N THR A 178 -18.03 -16.24 -4.74
CA THR A 178 -17.10 -16.58 -3.66
C THR A 178 -15.75 -17.04 -4.20
N LEU A 179 -15.75 -17.86 -5.26
CA LEU A 179 -14.54 -18.35 -5.91
C LEU A 179 -13.76 -17.20 -6.56
N ALA A 180 -14.43 -16.33 -7.31
CA ALA A 180 -13.84 -15.15 -7.93
C ALA A 180 -13.17 -14.25 -6.90
N ARG A 181 -13.84 -13.95 -5.78
CA ARG A 181 -13.22 -13.19 -4.66
C ARG A 181 -11.90 -13.80 -4.22
N ASN A 182 -11.84 -15.13 -4.06
CA ASN A 182 -10.62 -15.81 -3.61
C ASN A 182 -9.49 -15.70 -4.64
N PHE A 183 -9.80 -15.64 -5.94
CA PHE A 183 -8.83 -15.32 -6.99
C PHE A 183 -8.35 -13.86 -7.00
N GLY A 184 -9.01 -12.97 -6.24
CA GLY A 184 -8.49 -11.64 -5.94
C GLY A 184 -7.36 -11.63 -4.90
N PHE A 185 -7.02 -12.79 -4.30
CA PHE A 185 -5.91 -12.98 -3.35
C PHE A 185 -5.83 -11.93 -2.22
N GLY A 186 -6.99 -11.51 -1.70
CA GLY A 186 -7.09 -10.50 -0.65
C GLY A 186 -7.07 -9.08 -1.20
N LEU A 187 -5.99 -8.68 -1.89
CA LEU A 187 -5.81 -7.30 -2.40
C LEU A 187 -6.92 -6.90 -3.37
N ASN A 188 -7.25 -7.77 -4.32
CA ASN A 188 -8.24 -7.53 -5.37
C ASN A 188 -9.57 -8.25 -5.08
N GLY A 189 -9.78 -8.73 -3.85
CA GLY A 189 -10.95 -9.54 -3.50
C GLY A 189 -12.27 -8.84 -3.79
N ASP A 190 -12.41 -7.59 -3.36
CA ASP A 190 -13.64 -6.80 -3.56
C ASP A 190 -13.89 -6.50 -5.04
N ALA A 191 -12.83 -6.23 -5.82
CA ALA A 191 -12.93 -5.99 -7.26
C ALA A 191 -13.41 -7.24 -8.01
N PHE A 192 -12.82 -8.41 -7.71
CA PHE A 192 -13.21 -9.68 -8.34
C PHE A 192 -14.60 -10.13 -7.91
N GLU A 193 -14.98 -9.90 -6.65
CA GLU A 193 -16.35 -10.14 -6.18
C GLU A 193 -17.36 -9.26 -6.92
N THR A 194 -17.06 -7.97 -7.07
CA THR A 194 -17.92 -7.02 -7.80
C THR A 194 -18.07 -7.42 -9.26
N TRP A 195 -16.97 -7.74 -9.93
CA TRP A 195 -16.98 -8.25 -11.31
C TRP A 195 -17.86 -9.49 -11.47
N ALA A 196 -17.69 -10.49 -10.58
CA ALA A 196 -18.47 -11.72 -10.63
C ALA A 196 -19.95 -11.49 -10.33
N GLY A 197 -20.30 -10.47 -9.55
CA GLY A 197 -21.69 -10.08 -9.27
C GLY A 197 -22.39 -9.39 -10.45
N LEU A 198 -21.64 -8.84 -11.41
CA LEU A 198 -22.21 -8.14 -12.59
C LEU A 198 -22.54 -9.09 -13.74
N LEU A 199 -21.98 -10.31 -13.75
CA LEU A 199 -22.11 -11.27 -14.83
C LEU A 199 -22.87 -12.52 -14.34
N PRO A 200 -24.04 -12.85 -14.94
CA PRO A 200 -24.71 -14.11 -14.63
C PRO A 200 -23.79 -15.29 -14.98
N PHE A 201 -23.49 -16.16 -14.02
CA PHE A 201 -22.57 -17.29 -14.24
C PHE A 201 -23.01 -18.17 -15.42
N ARG A 202 -24.32 -18.40 -15.56
CA ARG A 202 -24.91 -19.16 -16.67
C ARG A 202 -24.75 -18.50 -18.04
N ALA A 203 -24.63 -17.18 -18.10
CA ALA A 203 -24.32 -16.50 -19.36
C ALA A 203 -22.91 -16.88 -19.82
N MET A 204 -21.95 -16.96 -18.89
CA MET A 204 -20.58 -17.37 -19.23
C MET A 204 -20.48 -18.86 -19.62
N ASP A 205 -21.29 -19.73 -19.02
CA ASP A 205 -21.30 -21.18 -19.36
C ASP A 205 -21.66 -21.44 -20.83
N ASN A 206 -22.52 -20.59 -21.43
CA ASN A 206 -22.90 -20.69 -22.85
C ASN A 206 -21.72 -20.44 -23.80
N HIS A 207 -20.71 -19.69 -23.38
CA HIS A 207 -19.57 -19.30 -24.19
C HIS A 207 -18.26 -19.99 -23.78
N ARG A 208 -18.31 -20.98 -22.87
CA ARG A 208 -17.12 -21.63 -22.30
C ARG A 208 -16.17 -22.27 -23.33
N ASN A 209 -16.65 -22.54 -24.54
CA ASN A 209 -15.90 -23.20 -25.61
C ASN A 209 -15.37 -22.22 -26.67
N ASP A 210 -15.68 -20.93 -26.59
CA ASP A 210 -15.25 -19.93 -27.56
C ASP A 210 -14.82 -18.63 -26.86
N LEU A 211 -13.52 -18.32 -26.95
CA LEU A 211 -12.90 -17.15 -26.33
C LEU A 211 -13.36 -15.82 -26.95
N PHE A 212 -14.00 -15.85 -28.13
CA PHE A 212 -14.39 -14.65 -28.88
C PHE A 212 -15.91 -14.43 -28.95
N GLN A 213 -16.70 -15.18 -28.18
CA GLN A 213 -18.16 -15.06 -28.13
C GLN A 213 -18.67 -14.59 -26.77
#